data_AF-T1BC81-F1
#
_entry.id   AF-T1BC81-F1
#
_cell.length_a   1.000
_cell.length_b   1.000
_cell.length_c   1.000
_cell.angle_alpha   90.00
_cell.angle_beta   90.00
_cell.angle_gamma   90.00
#
_symmetry.space_group_name_H-M   'P 1'
#
loop_
_entity.id
_entity.type
_entity.pdbx_description
1 polymer ?
#
loop_
_entity_poly.entity_id
_entity_poly.type
_entity_poly.pdbx_seq_one_letter_code
_entity_poly.pdbx_strand_id
1 'polypeptide(L)'
;MKRHEIEVLRRAGFSLRAVARKAGIARNTVKRILEETQPIEARRRPVGRPSIATPFEVLVEQILRERCDLPTVEILRRLREQGYAGGKNPVYQMVRRLRKIVTPPLVRFEG
;
A
#
# COMPACT_ATOMS: atom_id res chain seq x y z
N MET A 1 9.24 10.57 16.71
CA MET A 1 9.95 11.17 17.87
C MET A 1 9.96 10.30 19.13
N LYS A 2 8.84 9.68 19.56
CA LYS A 2 8.78 8.95 20.86
C LYS A 2 9.70 7.72 21.02
N ARG A 3 10.14 7.07 19.92
CA ARG A 3 10.99 5.87 19.99
C ARG A 3 12.40 6.16 20.51
N HIS A 4 13.03 7.22 19.99
CA HIS A 4 14.37 7.62 20.42
C HIS A 4 14.39 7.98 21.91
N GLU A 5 13.37 8.71 22.37
CA GLU A 5 13.18 9.04 23.79
C GLU A 5 13.05 7.78 24.67
N ILE A 6 12.28 6.78 24.24
CA ILE A 6 12.13 5.49 24.94
C ILE A 6 13.48 4.76 25.04
N GLU A 7 14.26 4.73 23.96
CA GLU A 7 15.58 4.09 23.91
C GLU A 7 16.58 4.78 24.84
N VAL A 8 16.62 6.12 24.82
CA VAL A 8 17.47 6.92 25.72
C VAL A 8 17.13 6.65 27.19
N LEU A 9 15.84 6.70 27.55
CA LEU A 9 15.42 6.44 28.92
C LEU A 9 15.71 5.01 29.38
N ARG A 10 15.64 4.02 28.48
CA ARG A 10 16.02 2.64 28.82
C ARG A 10 17.52 2.47 28.99
N ARG A 11 18.33 3.10 28.14
CA ARG A 11 19.80 3.12 28.28
C ARG A 11 20.23 3.82 29.58
N ALA A 12 19.47 4.82 30.03
CA ALA A 12 19.67 5.48 31.32
C ALA A 12 19.21 4.65 32.55
N GLY A 13 18.81 3.38 32.37
CA GLY A 13 18.49 2.45 33.45
C GLY A 13 17.06 2.55 34.00
N PHE A 14 16.19 3.38 33.43
CA PHE A 14 14.81 3.49 33.92
C PHE A 14 14.00 2.22 33.67
N SER A 15 13.18 1.83 34.65
CA SER A 15 12.20 0.73 34.48
C SER A 15 11.15 1.05 33.43
N LEU A 16 10.54 0.02 32.81
CA LEU A 16 9.49 0.20 31.80
C LEU A 16 8.33 1.10 32.28
N ARG A 17 7.98 1.03 33.57
CA ARG A 17 6.93 1.88 34.19
C ARG A 17 7.38 3.34 34.32
N ALA A 18 8.66 3.59 34.59
CA ALA A 18 9.20 4.95 34.67
C ALA A 18 9.31 5.58 33.27
N VAL A 19 9.76 4.80 32.28
CA VAL A 19 9.79 5.22 30.87
C VAL A 19 8.39 5.58 30.36
N ALA A 20 7.39 4.74 30.62
CA ALA A 20 5.99 4.98 30.24
C ALA A 20 5.44 6.31 30.79
N ARG A 21 5.71 6.58 32.07
CA ARG A 21 5.29 7.84 32.73
C ARG A 21 6.00 9.06 32.13
N LYS A 22 7.31 8.96 31.89
CA LYS A 22 8.12 10.07 31.33
C LYS A 22 7.78 10.38 29.88
N ALA A 23 7.60 9.36 29.04
CA ALA A 23 7.28 9.51 27.61
C ALA A 23 5.78 9.71 27.32
N GLY A 24 4.92 9.70 28.35
CA GLY A 24 3.48 9.88 28.23
C GLY A 24 2.80 8.85 27.31
N ILE A 25 3.17 7.58 27.43
CA ILE A 25 2.59 6.47 26.66
C ILE A 25 2.36 5.23 27.52
N ALA A 26 1.45 4.35 27.10
CA ALA A 26 1.15 3.12 27.83
C ALA A 26 2.38 2.21 27.94
N ARG A 27 2.55 1.54 29.10
CA ARG A 27 3.63 0.58 29.36
C ARG A 27 3.74 -0.49 28.27
N ASN A 28 2.60 -0.97 27.78
CA ASN A 28 2.55 -1.99 26.73
C ASN A 28 3.09 -1.46 25.40
N THR A 29 2.89 -0.18 25.10
CA THR A 29 3.46 0.50 23.92
C THR A 29 4.98 0.65 24.05
N VAL A 30 5.48 1.03 25.24
CA VAL A 30 6.93 1.06 25.53
C VAL A 30 7.56 -0.31 25.33
N LYS A 31 6.96 -1.36 25.93
CA LYS A 31 7.42 -2.75 25.81
C LYS A 31 7.49 -3.17 24.34
N ARG A 32 6.40 -2.96 23.59
CA ARG A 32 6.33 -3.28 22.16
C ARG A 32 7.40 -2.56 21.35
N ILE A 33 7.58 -1.26 21.55
CA ILE A 33 8.57 -0.46 20.80
C ILE A 33 10.01 -0.94 21.06
N LEU A 34 10.30 -1.40 22.28
CA LEU A 34 11.62 -1.93 22.65
C LEU A 34 11.86 -3.35 22.13
N GLU A 35 10.82 -4.16 21.99
CA GLU A 35 10.88 -5.51 21.43
C GLU A 35 10.94 -5.51 19.89
N GLU A 36 10.39 -4.49 19.23
CA GLU A 36 10.42 -4.33 17.78
C GLU A 36 11.83 -3.85 17.31
N THR A 37 12.79 -4.76 17.09
CA THR A 37 14.20 -4.46 16.70
C THR A 37 14.36 -3.67 15.40
N GLN A 38 13.39 -3.71 14.49
CA GLN A 38 13.34 -2.86 13.30
C GLN A 38 12.07 -2.00 13.35
N PRO A 39 12.09 -0.74 12.90
CA PRO A 39 10.86 -0.06 12.56
C PRO A 39 10.25 -0.87 11.43
N ILE A 40 9.26 -1.71 11.77
CA ILE A 40 8.31 -2.19 10.78
C ILE A 40 7.73 -0.89 10.23
N GLU A 41 8.20 -0.43 9.07
CA GLU A 41 7.67 0.73 8.35
C GLU A 41 6.17 0.64 8.49
N ALA A 42 5.59 1.50 9.35
CA ALA A 42 4.33 1.25 10.05
C ALA A 42 3.42 0.41 9.17
N ARG A 43 3.47 -0.94 9.32
CA ARG A 43 2.99 -1.89 8.30
C ARG A 43 1.64 -1.36 7.93
N ARG A 44 1.50 -0.75 6.73
CA ARG A 44 0.32 0.04 6.41
C ARG A 44 -0.82 -0.90 6.73
N ARG A 45 -1.56 -0.62 7.80
CA ARG A 45 -2.65 -1.51 8.22
C ARG A 45 -3.45 -1.72 6.95
N PRO A 46 -3.76 -2.97 6.52
CA PRO A 46 -4.54 -3.15 5.31
C PRO A 46 -5.77 -2.27 5.46
N VAL A 47 -5.84 -1.23 4.64
CA VAL A 47 -6.81 -0.15 4.81
C VAL A 47 -8.12 -0.70 4.30
N GLY A 48 -8.92 -1.24 5.23
CA GLY A 48 -10.24 -1.77 4.95
C GLY A 48 -10.28 -3.13 4.27
N ARG A 49 -11.51 -3.54 3.92
CA ARG A 49 -11.79 -4.78 3.17
C ARG A 49 -11.08 -4.74 1.82
N PRO A 50 -10.51 -5.86 1.34
CA PRO A 50 -9.96 -5.91 -0.01
C PRO A 50 -11.00 -5.48 -1.05
N SER A 51 -10.52 -4.82 -2.10
CA SER A 51 -11.35 -4.31 -3.19
C SER A 51 -12.17 -5.43 -3.81
N ILE A 52 -13.43 -5.15 -4.16
CA ILE A 52 -14.28 -6.09 -4.93
C ILE A 52 -13.66 -6.45 -6.30
N ALA A 53 -12.74 -5.63 -6.81
CA ALA A 53 -12.02 -5.92 -8.04
C ALA A 53 -10.81 -6.87 -7.84
N THR A 54 -10.36 -7.13 -6.61
CA THR A 54 -9.18 -7.96 -6.32
C THR A 54 -9.23 -9.36 -6.97
N PRO A 55 -10.36 -10.09 -6.99
CA PRO A 55 -10.42 -11.39 -7.66
C PRO A 55 -10.15 -11.34 -9.18
N PHE A 56 -10.33 -10.17 -9.81
CA PHE A 56 -10.14 -9.97 -11.24
C PHE A 56 -8.73 -9.47 -11.61
N GLU A 57 -7.81 -9.37 -10.65
CA GLU A 57 -6.45 -8.84 -10.86
C GLU A 57 -5.69 -9.63 -11.93
N VAL A 58 -5.72 -10.96 -11.87
CA VAL A 58 -5.07 -11.85 -12.84
C VAL A 58 -5.59 -11.63 -14.26
N LEU A 59 -6.92 -11.50 -14.41
CA LEU A 59 -7.54 -11.26 -15.71
C LEU A 59 -7.14 -9.88 -16.28
N VAL A 60 -7.11 -8.85 -15.46
CA VAL A 60 -6.67 -7.51 -15.89
C VAL A 60 -5.19 -7.51 -16.27
N GLU A 61 -4.33 -8.23 -15.53
CA GLU A 61 -2.93 -8.39 -15.92
C GLU A 61 -2.77 -9.06 -17.27
N GLN A 62 -3.52 -10.13 -17.54
CA GLN A 62 -3.48 -10.81 -18.84
C GLN A 62 -3.88 -9.87 -19.97
N ILE A 63 -5.00 -9.14 -19.81
CA ILE A 63 -5.46 -8.15 -20.79
C ILE A 63 -4.40 -7.08 -21.04
N LEU A 64 -3.75 -6.56 -19.99
CA LEU A 64 -2.73 -5.51 -20.11
C LEU A 64 -1.40 -6.02 -20.67
N ARG A 65 -1.07 -7.30 -20.50
CA ARG A 65 0.10 -7.93 -21.15
C ARG A 65 -0.10 -8.04 -22.66
N GLU A 66 -1.31 -8.40 -23.09
CA GLU A 66 -1.66 -8.48 -24.51
C GLU A 66 -1.81 -7.09 -25.14
N ARG A 67 -2.50 -6.18 -24.44
CA ARG A 67 -2.83 -4.83 -24.92
C ARG A 67 -2.75 -3.80 -23.80
N CYS A 68 -1.57 -3.21 -23.62
CA CYS A 68 -1.33 -2.19 -22.61
C CYS A 68 -2.05 -0.85 -22.90
N ASP A 69 -2.39 -0.59 -24.16
CA ASP A 69 -3.06 0.61 -24.67
C ASP A 69 -4.58 0.57 -24.46
N LEU A 70 -5.16 -0.60 -24.19
CA LEU A 70 -6.60 -0.80 -24.16
C LEU A 70 -7.29 0.18 -23.19
N PRO A 71 -8.38 0.88 -23.56
CA PRO A 71 -9.04 1.80 -22.65
C PRO A 71 -9.55 1.12 -21.37
N THR A 72 -9.41 1.77 -20.21
CA THR A 72 -9.89 1.22 -18.92
C THR A 72 -11.39 0.92 -18.92
N VAL A 73 -12.17 1.69 -19.70
CA VAL A 73 -13.61 1.46 -19.91
C VAL A 73 -13.86 0.09 -20.56
N GLU A 74 -13.04 -0.29 -21.54
CA GLU A 74 -13.15 -1.58 -22.22
C GLU A 74 -12.75 -2.73 -21.30
N ILE A 75 -11.72 -2.54 -20.46
CA ILE A 75 -11.37 -3.51 -19.41
C ILE A 75 -12.56 -3.71 -18.46
N LEU A 76 -13.20 -2.63 -18.00
CA LEU A 76 -14.37 -2.71 -17.13
C LEU A 76 -15.54 -3.46 -17.82
N ARG A 77 -15.77 -3.22 -19.11
CA ARG A 77 -16.79 -3.94 -19.90
C ARG A 77 -16.54 -5.45 -19.89
N ARG A 78 -15.31 -5.87 -20.18
CA ARG A 78 -14.90 -7.29 -20.14
C ARG A 78 -15.03 -7.91 -18.76
N LEU A 79 -14.66 -7.17 -17.70
CA LEU A 79 -14.85 -7.66 -16.33
C LEU A 79 -16.33 -7.90 -16.00
N ARG A 80 -17.24 -7.04 -16.47
CA ARG A 80 -18.68 -7.22 -16.26
C ARG A 80 -19.23 -8.45 -16.98
N GLU A 81 -18.74 -8.73 -18.19
CA GLU A 81 -19.07 -9.96 -18.91
C GLU A 81 -18.61 -11.21 -18.16
N GLN A 82 -17.53 -11.09 -17.37
CA GLN A 82 -17.00 -12.14 -16.50
C GLN A 82 -17.60 -12.12 -15.08
N GLY A 83 -18.69 -11.38 -14.85
CA GLY A 83 -19.43 -11.38 -13.58
C GLY A 83 -19.03 -10.29 -12.58
N TYR A 84 -18.27 -9.27 -12.99
CA TYR A 84 -17.96 -8.14 -12.11
C TYR A 84 -19.20 -7.27 -11.83
N ALA A 85 -19.70 -7.31 -10.60
CA ALA A 85 -20.86 -6.53 -10.15
C ALA A 85 -20.51 -5.21 -9.42
N GLY A 86 -19.22 -4.86 -9.32
CA GLY A 86 -18.78 -3.68 -8.59
C GLY A 86 -18.89 -2.36 -9.37
N GLY A 87 -18.62 -1.25 -8.66
CA GLY A 87 -18.53 0.08 -9.28
C GLY A 87 -17.28 0.25 -10.16
N LYS A 88 -17.21 1.34 -10.94
CA LYS A 88 -16.07 1.57 -11.84
C LYS A 88 -14.75 1.85 -11.11
N ASN A 89 -14.79 2.59 -9.99
CA ASN A 89 -13.58 3.11 -9.34
C ASN A 89 -12.58 2.02 -8.89
N PRO A 90 -13.01 0.90 -8.28
CA PRO A 90 -12.11 -0.20 -7.94
C PRO A 90 -11.31 -0.74 -9.14
N VAL A 91 -11.97 -0.89 -10.30
CA VAL A 91 -11.32 -1.35 -11.54
C VAL A 91 -10.34 -0.29 -12.05
N TYR A 92 -10.72 0.99 -12.02
CA TYR A 92 -9.85 2.08 -12.48
C TYR A 92 -8.58 2.19 -11.63
N GLN A 93 -8.70 2.07 -10.31
CA GLN A 93 -7.54 2.04 -9.42
C GLN A 93 -6.66 0.82 -9.68
N MET A 94 -7.27 -0.35 -9.90
CA MET A 94 -6.54 -1.58 -10.21
C MET A 94 -5.77 -1.46 -11.54
N VAL A 95 -6.43 -1.02 -12.62
CA VAL A 95 -5.78 -0.81 -13.93
C VAL A 95 -4.69 0.24 -13.84
N ARG A 96 -4.89 1.35 -13.11
CA ARG A 96 -3.86 2.36 -12.90
C ARG A 96 -2.64 1.81 -12.16
N ARG A 97 -2.83 0.90 -11.20
CA ARG A 97 -1.73 0.24 -10.47
C ARG A 97 -0.97 -0.76 -11.34
N LEU A 98 -1.68 -1.50 -12.20
CA LEU A 98 -1.10 -2.59 -12.99
C LEU A 98 -0.53 -2.14 -14.35
N ARG A 99 -1.05 -1.06 -14.93
CA ARG A 99 -0.63 -0.61 -16.26
C ARG A 99 0.77 -0.02 -16.21
N LYS A 100 1.70 -0.65 -16.93
CA LYS A 100 3.03 -0.09 -17.19
C LYS A 100 2.88 1.13 -18.09
N ILE A 101 3.50 2.25 -17.70
CA ILE A 101 3.57 3.43 -18.56
C ILE A 101 4.60 3.11 -19.65
N VAL A 102 4.11 2.91 -20.87
CA VAL A 102 4.97 2.85 -22.06
C VAL A 102 5.08 4.27 -22.57
N THR A 103 6.20 4.94 -22.27
CA THR A 103 6.51 6.25 -22.86
C THR A 103 7.02 5.99 -24.28
N PRO A 104 6.28 6.38 -25.34
CA PRO A 104 6.81 6.28 -26.69
C PRO A 104 8.06 7.17 -26.82
N PRO A 105 9.09 6.74 -27.58
CA PRO A 105 10.27 7.56 -27.79
C PRO A 105 9.86 8.87 -28.46
N LEU A 106 10.37 9.99 -27.93
CA LEU A 106 10.15 11.30 -28.50
C LEU A 106 10.93 11.39 -29.82
N VAL A 107 10.27 11.14 -30.95
CA VAL A 107 10.88 11.30 -32.27
C VAL A 107 10.79 12.77 -32.65
N ARG A 108 11.95 13.45 -32.69
CA ARG A 108 12.06 14.80 -33.24
C ARG A 108 12.13 14.67 -34.76
N PHE A 109 11.14 15.20 -35.46
CA PHE A 109 11.20 15.32 -36.92
C PHE A 109 11.96 16.60 -37.25
N GLU A 110 13.16 16.47 -37.82
CA GLU A 110 13.82 17.60 -38.49
C GLU A 110 13.29 17.64 -39.93
N GLY A 111 12.84 18.82 -40.35
CA GLY A 111 12.28 19.09 -41.68
C GLY A 111 13.24 19.89 -42.54
#